data_AF-A0A9D6WWA4-F1
#
_entry.id   AF-A0A9D6WWA4-F1
#
_cell.length_a   1.000
_cell.length_b   1.000
_cell.length_c   1.000
_cell.angle_alpha   90.00
_cell.angle_beta   90.00
_cell.angle_gamma   90.00
#
_symmetry.space_group_name_H-M   'P 1'
#
loop_
_entity.id
_entity.type
_entity.pdbx_description
1 polymer ?
#
loop_
_entity_poly.entity_id
_entity_poly.type
_entity_poly.pdbx_seq_one_letter_code
_entity_poly.pdbx_strand_id
1 'polypeptide(L)' 'ADGSGLRRVRRSTNNETTPTWSPDGNWLAFSSTPVSGGATDLFIMDLFGGNVKQLGGGGHPAWTK' A
#
# COMPACT_ATOMS: atom_id res chain seq x y z
N ALA A 1 6.15 -20.87 0.04
CA ALA A 1 6.80 -19.72 0.69
C ALA A 1 6.55 -19.84 2.19
N ASP A 2 7.60 -19.78 3.01
CA ASP A 2 7.58 -20.07 4.46
C ASP A 2 7.31 -18.82 5.33
N GLY A 3 7.18 -17.64 4.72
CA GLY A 3 6.91 -16.37 5.42
C GLY A 3 8.09 -15.87 6.26
N SER A 4 9.26 -16.53 6.20
CA SER A 4 10.46 -16.10 6.91
C SER A 4 11.13 -14.99 6.09
N GLY A 5 11.02 -13.75 6.55
CA GLY A 5 11.49 -12.57 5.80
C GLY A 5 10.46 -11.46 5.61
N LEU A 6 9.28 -11.57 6.23
CA LEU A 6 8.30 -10.49 6.27
C LEU A 6 8.90 -9.24 6.95
N ARG A 7 9.34 -8.30 6.13
CA ARG A 7 9.77 -6.98 6.59
C ARG A 7 8.55 -6.08 6.71
N ARG A 8 8.24 -5.63 7.93
CA ARG A 8 7.22 -4.59 8.11
C ARG A 8 7.75 -3.28 7.53
N VAL A 9 7.08 -2.80 6.50
CA VAL A 9 7.44 -1.57 5.77
C VAL A 9 6.69 -0.34 6.29
N ARG A 10 5.56 -0.51 7.00
CA ARG A 10 4.78 0.61 7.56
C ARG A 10 4.08 0.22 8.87
N ARG A 11 3.91 1.21 9.74
CA ARG A 11 2.98 1.16 10.88
C ARG A 11 1.85 2.14 10.60
N SER A 12 0.63 1.65 10.50
CA SER A 12 -0.57 2.48 10.47
C SER A 12 -1.63 1.85 11.37
N THR A 13 -2.50 2.69 11.92
CA THR A 13 -3.72 2.25 12.59
C THR A 13 -4.87 2.04 11.60
N ASN A 14 -4.70 2.40 10.33
CA ASN A 14 -5.74 2.28 9.31
C ASN A 14 -5.87 0.84 8.79
N ASN A 15 -7.04 0.53 8.24
CA ASN A 15 -7.26 -0.74 7.55
C ASN A 15 -6.63 -0.67 6.16
N GLU A 16 -5.54 -1.39 5.96
CA GLU A 16 -4.79 -1.44 4.71
C GLU A 16 -5.08 -2.75 3.97
N THR A 17 -5.55 -2.66 2.74
CA THR A 17 -6.03 -3.81 1.94
C THR A 17 -5.57 -3.71 0.48
N THR A 18 -5.79 -4.79 -0.27
CA THR A 18 -5.51 -4.90 -1.72
C THR A 18 -4.09 -4.47 -2.13
N PRO A 19 -3.03 -5.07 -1.56
CA PRO A 19 -1.67 -4.75 -1.97
C PRO A 19 -1.38 -5.22 -3.41
N THR A 20 -0.70 -4.39 -4.18
CA THR A 20 -0.18 -4.76 -5.50
C THR A 20 1.21 -4.17 -5.73
N TRP A 21 2.15 -5.04 -6.12
CA TRP A 21 3.55 -4.69 -6.35
C TRP A 21 3.72 -4.10 -7.73
N SER A 22 4.53 -3.05 -7.85
CA SER A 22 4.94 -2.55 -9.15
C SER A 22 5.78 -3.60 -9.89
N PRO A 23 5.75 -3.64 -11.23
CA PRO A 23 6.54 -4.60 -12.00
C PRO A 23 8.05 -4.51 -11.80
N ASP A 24 8.55 -3.32 -11.42
CA ASP A 24 9.95 -3.06 -11.10
C ASP A 24 10.33 -3.44 -9.66
N GLY A 25 9.36 -3.84 -8.82
CA GLY A 25 9.57 -4.22 -7.43
C GLY A 25 9.88 -3.06 -6.47
N ASN A 26 9.86 -1.81 -6.93
CA ASN A 26 10.23 -0.65 -6.12
C ASN A 26 9.07 -0.06 -5.33
N TRP A 27 7.84 -0.32 -5.75
CA TRP A 27 6.65 0.29 -5.18
C TRP A 27 5.60 -0.74 -4.78
N LEU A 28 4.87 -0.40 -3.72
CA LEU A 28 3.68 -1.11 -3.28
C LEU A 28 2.49 -0.15 -3.33
N ALA A 29 1.50 -0.44 -4.15
CA ALA A 29 0.22 0.26 -4.11
C ALA A 29 -0.76 -0.49 -3.21
N PHE A 30 -1.55 0.23 -2.41
CA PHE A 30 -2.49 -0.35 -1.46
C PHE A 30 -3.64 0.63 -1.18
N SER A 31 -4.76 0.10 -0.72
CA SER A 31 -5.93 0.86 -0.29
C SER A 31 -5.87 1.04 1.23
N SER A 32 -6.12 2.25 1.74
CA SER A 32 -6.15 2.53 3.18
C SER A 32 -7.48 3.18 3.55
N THR A 33 -8.12 2.64 4.58
CA THR A 33 -9.36 3.18 5.14
C THR A 33 -9.15 3.55 6.61
N PRO A 34 -9.50 4.77 7.05
CA PRO A 34 -9.39 5.15 8.46
C PRO A 34 -10.23 4.24 9.37
N VAL A 35 -9.65 3.81 10.50
CA VAL A 35 -10.37 3.00 11.50
C VAL A 35 -11.50 3.73 12.20
N SER A 36 -11.48 5.07 12.19
CA SER A 36 -12.59 5.91 12.65
C SER A 36 -13.84 5.83 11.76
N GLY A 37 -13.79 5.10 10.65
CA GLY A 37 -14.71 5.25 9.53
C GLY A 37 -14.28 6.41 8.63
N GLY A 38 -14.54 6.27 7.33
CA GLY A 38 -14.13 7.25 6.32
C GLY A 38 -14.06 6.65 4.92
N ALA A 39 -13.65 7.47 3.96
CA ALA A 39 -13.41 7.03 2.60
C ALA A 39 -12.14 6.16 2.50
N THR A 40 -12.16 5.20 1.58
CA THR A 40 -10.97 4.45 1.19
C THR A 40 -10.19 5.24 0.15
N ASP A 41 -8.90 5.43 0.42
CA ASP A 41 -7.97 6.12 -0.45
C ASP A 41 -6.85 5.18 -0.91
N LEU A 42 -6.32 5.44 -2.11
CA LEU A 42 -5.17 4.74 -2.65
C LEU A 42 -3.87 5.41 -2.22
N PHE A 43 -2.89 4.57 -1.87
CA PHE A 43 -1.55 4.98 -1.50
C PHE A 43 -0.53 4.16 -2.27
N ILE A 44 0.63 4.77 -2.52
CA ILE A 44 1.84 4.08 -2.97
C ILE A 44 2.94 4.26 -1.94
N MET A 45 3.74 3.21 -1.78
CA MET A 45 4.89 3.19 -0.89
C MET A 45 6.14 2.77 -1.63
N ASP A 46 7.21 3.51 -1.40
CA ASP A 46 8.58 3.12 -1.76
C ASP A 46 9.08 2.08 -0.76
N LEU A 47 9.47 0.91 -1.27
CA LEU A 47 9.90 -0.23 -0.46
C LEU A 47 11.36 -0.12 0.03
N PHE A 48 12.13 0.77 -0.58
CA PHE A 48 13.54 1.01 -0.26
C PHE A 48 13.69 2.24 0.64
N GLY A 49 12.92 3.30 0.38
CA GLY A 49 12.96 4.57 1.12
C GLY A 49 11.90 4.73 2.21
N GLY A 50 10.84 3.91 2.22
CA GLY A 50 9.75 3.99 3.21
C GLY A 50 8.81 5.19 3.01
N ASN A 51 8.97 5.95 1.93
CA ASN A 51 8.10 7.08 1.61
C ASN A 51 6.72 6.59 1.20
N VAL A 52 5.67 7.30 1.66
CA VAL A 52 4.28 6.97 1.31
C VAL A 52 3.59 8.19 0.76
N LYS A 53 2.92 8.02 -0.38
CA LYS A 53 2.18 9.07 -1.07
C LYS A 53 0.73 8.64 -1.31
N GLN A 54 -0.21 9.51 -0.99
CA GLN A 54 -1.62 9.34 -1.36
C GLN A 54 -1.79 9.67 -2.85
N LEU A 55 -2.52 8.82 -3.57
CA LEU A 55 -2.87 9.02 -4.98
C LEU A 55 -4.27 9.60 -5.18
N GLY A 56 -5.17 9.41 -4.21
CA GLY A 56 -6.55 9.91 -4.23
C GLY A 56 -7.58 8.81 -3.94
N GLY A 57 -8.87 9.15 -4.04
CA GLY A 57 -9.97 8.24 -3.73
C GLY A 57 -10.07 7.06 -4.72
N GLY A 58 -10.20 5.84 -4.18
CA GLY A 58 -10.29 4.61 -4.98
C GLY A 58 -9.95 3.37 -4.15
N GLY A 59 -10.46 2.19 -4.54
CA GLY A 59 -10.29 0.94 -3.78
C GLY A 59 -9.44 -0.13 -4.45
N HIS A 60 -9.09 0.03 -5.73
CA HIS A 60 -8.42 -1.01 -6.51
C HIS A 60 -7.25 -0.42 -7.31
N PRO A 61 -6.03 -0.44 -6.74
CA PRO A 61 -4.85 -0.03 -7.47
C PRO A 61 -4.48 -1.06 -8.55
N ALA A 62 -4.07 -0.58 -9.72
CA ALA A 62 -3.51 -1.40 -10.80
C ALA A 62 -2.32 -0.68 -11.44
N TRP A 63 -1.29 -1.45 -11.80
CA TRP A 63 -0.13 -0.95 -12.53
C TRP A 63 -0.31 -1.21 -14.02
N THR A 64 -0.10 -0.21 -14.86
CA THR A 64 -0.01 -0.37 -16.32
C THR A 64 1.46 -0.28 -16.75
N LYS A 65 1.82 -0.98 -17.83
CA LYS A 65 3.11 -0.81 -18.50
C LYS A 65 3.11 0.43 -19.38
#